data_AF-A0A9E5F3P1-F1
#
_entry.id   AF-A0A9E5F3P1-F1
#
_cell.length_a   1.000
_cell.length_b   1.000
_cell.length_c   1.000
_cell.angle_alpha   90.00
_cell.angle_beta   90.00
_cell.angle_gamma   90.00
#
_symmetry.space_group_name_H-M   'P 1'
#
loop_
_entity.id
_entity.type
_entity.pdbx_description
1 polymer ?
#
loop_
_entity_poly.entity_id
_entity_poly.type
_entity_poly.pdbx_seq_one_letter_code
_entity_poly.pdbx_strand_id
1 'polypeptide(L)' 'QFKQRIEGIIQGFTMMKTSLEKEKAAMKRIWAQREQCLEMVIGSTSAMYGDVQAIIGSALPKVSYLELESWESLPAPEEE' A
#
# COMPACT_ATOMS: atom_id res chain seq x y z
N GLN A 1 13.10 -47.70 -0.78
CA GLN A 1 12.86 -46.82 -1.95
C GLN A 1 11.61 -45.95 -1.82
N PHE A 2 10.41 -46.50 -1.56
CA PHE A 2 9.20 -45.68 -1.40
C PHE A 2 9.27 -44.67 -0.23
N LYS A 3 9.66 -45.14 0.97
CA LYS A 3 9.85 -44.29 2.16
C LYS A 3 10.79 -43.10 1.92
N GLN A 4 11.98 -43.34 1.33
CA GLN A 4 12.93 -42.29 0.99
C GLN A 4 12.37 -41.25 0.00
N ARG A 5 11.56 -41.69 -0.97
CA ARG A 5 10.90 -40.75 -1.90
C ARG A 5 9.89 -39.86 -1.17
N ILE A 6 9.09 -40.44 -0.27
CA ILE A 6 8.13 -39.68 0.55
C ILE A 6 8.85 -38.71 1.50
N GLU A 7 9.92 -39.15 2.16
CA GLU A 7 10.73 -38.29 3.04
C GLU A 7 11.33 -37.10 2.27
N GLY A 8 11.84 -37.33 1.05
CA GLY A 8 12.34 -36.25 0.19
C GLY A 8 11.26 -35.24 -0.20
N ILE A 9 10.05 -35.71 -0.51
CA ILE A 9 8.91 -34.83 -0.81
C ILE A 9 8.53 -33.98 0.42
N ILE A 10 8.44 -34.59 1.60
CA ILE A 10 8.13 -33.88 2.86
C ILE A 10 9.20 -32.83 3.18
N GLN A 11 10.46 -33.16 2.98
CA GLN A 11 11.56 -32.22 3.18
C GLN A 11 11.45 -31.03 2.22
N GLY A 12 11.14 -31.27 0.94
CA GLY A 12 10.89 -30.23 -0.05
C GLY A 12 9.77 -29.28 0.38
N PHE A 13 8.60 -29.81 0.80
CA PHE A 13 7.49 -28.97 1.27
C PHE A 13 7.82 -28.19 2.54
N THR A 14 8.58 -28.79 3.46
CA THR A 14 9.01 -28.11 4.69
C THR A 14 9.95 -26.94 4.40
N MET A 15 10.87 -27.11 3.44
CA MET A 15 11.75 -26.05 2.97
C MET A 15 10.95 -24.93 2.30
N MET A 16 10.02 -25.27 1.39
CA MET A 16 9.17 -24.28 0.71
C MET A 16 8.32 -23.49 1.70
N LYS A 17 7.70 -24.15 2.68
CA LYS A 17 6.93 -23.48 3.74
C LYS A 17 7.79 -22.51 4.54
N THR A 18 9.01 -22.89 4.86
CA THR A 18 9.95 -22.02 5.60
C THR A 18 10.36 -20.81 4.76
N SER A 19 10.61 -20.98 3.46
CA SER A 19 10.89 -19.85 2.55
C SER A 19 9.72 -18.89 2.50
N LEU A 20 8.51 -19.43 2.32
CA LEU A 20 7.29 -18.63 2.23
C LEU A 20 7.05 -17.78 3.48
N GLU A 21 7.28 -18.33 4.68
CA GLU A 21 7.13 -17.54 5.92
C GLU A 21 8.19 -16.43 6.03
N LYS A 22 9.42 -16.66 5.56
CA LYS A 22 10.45 -15.60 5.49
C LYS A 22 10.07 -14.52 4.49
N GLU A 23 9.56 -14.90 3.32
CA GLU A 23 9.09 -13.96 2.29
C GLU A 23 7.94 -13.10 2.82
N LYS A 24 6.95 -13.70 3.49
CA LYS A 24 5.85 -12.97 4.13
C LYS A 24 6.36 -11.96 5.17
N ALA A 25 7.30 -12.37 6.02
CA ALA A 25 7.86 -11.47 7.04
C ALA A 25 8.63 -10.30 6.40
N ALA A 26 9.44 -10.57 5.38
CA ALA A 26 10.16 -9.54 4.64
C ALA A 26 9.19 -8.58 3.92
N MET A 27 8.13 -9.11 3.31
CA MET A 27 7.16 -8.32 2.56
C MET A 27 6.35 -7.41 3.49
N LYS A 28 5.94 -7.87 4.66
CA LYS A 28 5.29 -7.03 5.69
C LYS A 28 6.17 -5.82 6.05
N ARG A 29 7.47 -6.03 6.22
CA ARG A 29 8.42 -4.93 6.51
C ARG A 29 8.49 -3.94 5.34
N ILE A 30 8.55 -4.44 4.10
CA ILE A 30 8.63 -3.61 2.89
C ILE A 30 7.35 -2.80 2.72
N TRP A 31 6.18 -3.39 2.92
CA TRP A 31 4.90 -2.68 2.85
C TRP A 31 4.82 -1.56 3.88
N ALA A 32 5.13 -1.83 5.14
CA ALA A 32 5.11 -0.80 6.18
C ALA A 32 6.03 0.39 5.84
N GLN A 33 7.23 0.12 5.30
CA GLN A 33 8.14 1.19 4.84
C GLN A 33 7.56 2.01 3.68
N ARG A 34 6.89 1.35 2.73
CA ARG A 34 6.28 2.00 1.56
C ARG A 34 5.06 2.83 1.97
N GLU A 35 4.23 2.31 2.86
CA GLU A 35 3.07 3.01 3.42
C GLU A 35 3.51 4.31 4.11
N GLN A 36 4.52 4.23 4.98
CA GLN A 36 5.07 5.42 5.63
C GLN A 36 5.65 6.44 4.63
N CYS A 37 6.34 5.96 3.60
CA CYS A 37 6.87 6.84 2.54
C CYS A 37 5.74 7.54 1.76
N LEU A 38 4.70 6.78 1.39
CA LEU A 38 3.53 7.33 0.72
C LEU A 38 2.83 8.38 1.57
N GLU A 39 2.61 8.11 2.85
CA GLU A 39 2.00 9.06 3.78
C GLU A 39 2.80 10.37 3.87
N MET A 40 4.13 10.29 4.00
CA MET A 40 5.00 11.47 4.01
C MET A 40 4.93 12.27 2.70
N VAL A 41 4.98 11.59 1.55
CA VAL A 41 4.95 12.26 0.24
C VAL A 41 3.59 12.90 -0.01
N ILE A 42 2.49 12.22 0.32
CA ILE A 42 1.14 12.77 0.22
C ILE A 42 1.02 14.00 1.11
N GLY A 43 1.39 13.89 2.40
CA GLY A 43 1.32 15.00 3.34
C GLY A 43 2.14 16.21 2.90
N SER A 44 3.38 15.98 2.43
CA SER A 44 4.25 17.05 1.92
C SER A 44 3.69 17.72 0.67
N THR A 45 3.09 16.93 -0.23
CA THR A 45 2.45 17.44 -1.45
C THR A 45 1.22 18.28 -1.13
N SER A 46 0.38 17.82 -0.20
CA SER A 46 -0.79 18.56 0.27
C SER A 46 -0.41 19.88 0.94
N ALA A 47 0.63 19.87 1.78
CA ALA A 47 1.15 21.08 2.41
C ALA A 47 1.66 22.09 1.37
N MET A 48 2.48 21.63 0.41
CA MET A 48 2.96 22.47 -0.68
C MET A 48 1.81 23.07 -1.51
N TYR A 49 0.79 22.27 -1.82
CA TYR A 49 -0.39 22.76 -2.54
C TYR A 49 -1.10 23.87 -1.75
N GLY A 50 -1.29 23.70 -0.44
CA GLY A 50 -1.85 24.72 0.44
C GLY A 50 -0.98 26.00 0.51
N ASP A 51 0.33 25.86 0.61
CA ASP A 51 1.27 27.00 0.62
C ASP A 51 1.17 27.81 -0.68
N VAL A 52 1.12 27.14 -1.83
CA VAL A 52 0.95 27.81 -3.12
C VAL A 52 -0.43 28.47 -3.21
N GLN A 53 -1.49 27.79 -2.75
CA GLN A 53 -2.85 28.35 -2.72
C GLN A 53 -2.93 29.60 -1.84
N ALA A 54 -2.18 29.67 -0.73
CA ALA A 54 -2.12 30.85 0.12
C ALA A 54 -1.45 32.06 -0.57
N ILE A 55 -0.51 31.82 -1.49
CA ILE A 55 0.21 32.87 -2.22
C ILE A 55 -0.62 33.38 -3.41
N ILE A 56 -1.15 32.48 -4.24
CA ILE A 56 -1.80 32.85 -5.51
C ILE A 56 -3.34 32.83 -5.44
N GLY A 57 -3.91 32.39 -4.33
CA GLY A 57 -5.34 32.38 -4.09
C GLY A 57 -6.11 31.50 -5.07
N SER A 58 -7.28 31.97 -5.51
CA SER A 58 -8.20 31.26 -6.40
C SER A 58 -7.70 31.06 -7.83
N ALA A 59 -6.52 31.59 -8.18
CA ALA A 59 -5.90 31.36 -9.48
C ALA A 59 -5.23 29.98 -9.58
N LEU A 60 -4.98 29.30 -8.46
CA LEU A 60 -4.45 27.94 -8.47
C LEU A 60 -5.51 26.96 -8.99
N PRO A 61 -5.21 26.13 -10.02
CA PRO A 61 -6.11 25.08 -10.46
C PRO A 61 -6.39 24.08 -9.32
N LYS A 62 -7.67 23.74 -9.15
CA LYS A 62 -8.09 22.76 -8.16
C LYS A 62 -7.61 21.36 -8.52
N VAL A 63 -7.12 20.62 -7.52
CA VAL A 63 -6.75 19.20 -7.65
C VAL A 63 -7.78 18.39 -6.88
N SER A 64 -8.69 17.70 -7.58
CA SER A 64 -9.85 17.02 -6.96
C SER A 64 -9.48 16.10 -5.79
N TYR A 65 -8.35 15.38 -5.85
CA TYR A 65 -7.88 14.51 -4.77
C TYR A 65 -7.52 15.25 -3.46
N LEU A 66 -7.17 16.53 -3.56
CA LEU A 66 -6.83 17.39 -2.42
C LEU A 66 -8.02 18.24 -1.95
N GLU A 67 -9.13 18.20 -2.69
CA GLU A 67 -10.36 18.89 -2.31
C GLU A 67 -11.23 17.93 -1.49
N LEU A 68 -11.90 18.47 -0.48
CA LEU A 68 -13.02 17.78 0.14
C LEU A 68 -14.17 17.78 -0.87
N GLU A 69 -14.24 16.76 -1.72
CA GLU A 69 -15.53 16.39 -2.31
C GLU A 69 -16.49 16.17 -1.14
N SER A 70 -17.61 16.88 -1.12
CA SER A 70 -18.65 16.59 -0.16
C SER A 70 -18.95 15.09 -0.28
N TRP A 71 -18.71 14.36 0.81
CA TRP A 71 -18.98 12.93 1.02
C TRP A 71 -20.35 12.45 0.50
N GLU A 72 -21.23 13.37 0.14
CA GLU A 72 -22.53 13.23 -0.51
C GLU A 72 -22.49 12.86 -2.01
N SER A 73 -21.33 12.90 -2.67
CA SER A 73 -21.25 12.71 -4.14
C SER A 73 -20.63 11.38 -4.61
N LEU A 74 -20.11 10.56 -3.70
CA LEU A 74 -19.70 9.20 -4.06
C LEU A 74 -20.94 8.29 -4.06
N PRO A 75 -21.29 7.63 -5.18
CA PRO A 75 -22.26 6.55 -5.12
C PRO A 75 -21.74 5.50 -4.14
N ALA A 76 -22.61 5.04 -3.24
CA ALA A 76 -22.27 3.98 -2.29
C ALA A 76 -21.59 2.82 -3.04
N PRO A 77 -20.58 2.15 -2.44
CA PRO A 77 -19.98 0.98 -3.07
C PRO A 77 -21.11 0.00 -3.37
N GLU A 78 -21.33 -0.31 -4.66
CA GLU A 78 -22.26 -1.37 -5.03
C GLU A 78 -21.75 -2.66 -4.38
N GLU A 79 -22.52 -3.18 -3.43
CA GLU A 79 -22.26 -4.47 -2.80
C GLU A 79 -22.44 -5.55 -3.88
N GLU A 80 -21.34 -6.10 -4.40
CA GLU A 80 -21.32 -7.38 -5.15
C GLU A 80 -21.16 -8.58 -4.20
#